data_AF-A0A401ZXP7-F1
#
_entry.id   AF-A0A401ZXP7-F1
#
_cell.length_a   1.000
_cell.length_b   1.000
_cell.length_c   1.000
_cell.angle_alpha   90.00
_cell.angle_beta   90.00
_cell.angle_gamma   90.00
#
_symmetry.space_group_name_H-M   'P 1'
#
loop_
_entity.id
_entity.type
_entity.pdbx_description
1 polymer ?
#
loop_
_entity_poly.entity_id
_entity_poly.type
_entity_poly.pdbx_seq_one_letter_code
_entity_poly.pdbx_strand_id
1 'polypeptide(L)'
;MDEPNALWMPSPNFFPGRSGQVPRWLIVHGTAGFESAQAVGVFFQTMEVATHYTIGRDGVIVQSVRESDAAWGNGGVTEGHDPWWSRDLNPNLLTISIEHVKPSRDNSDDLTEIQRAISFQLIKRICTRHAIPQRRADADGGITGHFSMDPVNRHFCPGPYPWEDLFRYLNQSRHT
;
A
#
# COMPACT_ATOMS: atom_id res chain seq x y z
N MET A 1 -14.43 8.19 -3.81
CA MET A 1 -14.04 7.27 -2.74
C MET A 1 -14.33 5.89 -3.27
N ASP A 2 -13.32 5.03 -3.27
CA ASP A 2 -13.37 3.70 -3.88
C ASP A 2 -13.59 2.61 -2.83
N GLU A 3 -13.25 2.92 -1.57
CA GLU A 3 -13.43 2.04 -0.42
C GLU A 3 -14.59 2.50 0.46
N PRO A 4 -15.68 1.72 0.57
CA PRO A 4 -16.81 2.06 1.44
C PRO A 4 -16.39 2.21 2.90
N ASN A 5 -16.91 3.23 3.59
CA ASN A 5 -16.63 3.56 4.99
C ASN A 5 -15.21 4.08 5.29
N ALA A 6 -14.37 4.31 4.28
CA ALA A 6 -13.13 5.06 4.48
C ALA A 6 -13.43 6.54 4.78
N LEU A 7 -12.61 7.17 5.61
CA LEU A 7 -12.60 8.61 5.75
C LEU A 7 -11.90 9.23 4.53
N TRP A 8 -12.58 10.12 3.82
CA TRP A 8 -11.97 10.83 2.69
C TRP A 8 -11.14 12.01 3.19
N MET A 9 -9.82 11.95 3.00
CA MET A 9 -8.87 13.03 3.31
C MET A 9 -7.94 13.23 2.11
N PRO A 10 -8.40 13.92 1.05
CA PRO A 10 -7.75 13.93 -0.26
C PRO A 10 -6.39 14.64 -0.22
N SER A 11 -5.32 13.97 -0.65
CA SER A 11 -4.03 14.60 -0.87
C SER A 11 -3.94 15.21 -2.28
N PRO A 12 -3.26 16.34 -2.47
CA PRO A 12 -2.95 16.86 -3.80
C PRO A 12 -1.83 16.07 -4.52
N ASN A 13 -1.16 15.14 -3.84
CA ASN A 13 0.08 14.50 -4.30
C ASN A 13 -0.20 13.20 -5.08
N PHE A 14 -0.66 13.36 -6.30
CA PHE A 14 -0.91 12.26 -7.22
C PHE A 14 -0.70 12.68 -8.67
N PHE A 15 -0.46 11.71 -9.55
CA PHE A 15 -0.60 11.90 -10.98
C PHE A 15 -2.05 11.61 -11.38
N PRO A 16 -2.75 12.53 -12.06
CA PRO A 16 -4.09 12.28 -12.57
C PRO A 16 -4.07 11.11 -13.56
N GLY A 17 -4.96 10.15 -13.36
CA GLY A 17 -4.95 8.89 -14.10
C GLY A 17 -3.69 8.07 -13.83
N ARG A 18 -3.37 7.22 -14.81
CA ARG A 18 -2.22 6.29 -14.75
C ARG A 18 -1.43 6.25 -16.04
N SER A 19 -1.56 7.28 -16.88
CA SER A 19 -0.90 7.35 -18.20
C SER A 19 -1.14 6.11 -19.07
N GLY A 20 -2.38 5.61 -19.08
CA GLY A 20 -2.77 4.40 -19.81
C GLY A 20 -2.38 3.07 -19.14
N GLN A 21 -1.70 3.10 -17.99
CA GLN A 21 -1.37 1.92 -17.20
C GLN A 21 -2.54 1.47 -16.32
N VAL A 22 -2.48 0.23 -15.86
CA VAL A 22 -3.41 -0.34 -14.87
C VAL A 22 -2.65 -0.83 -13.65
N PRO A 23 -3.26 -0.83 -12.45
CA PRO A 23 -2.63 -1.44 -11.28
C PRO A 23 -2.34 -2.92 -11.51
N ARG A 24 -1.09 -3.31 -11.25
CA ARG A 24 -0.61 -4.70 -11.33
C ARG A 24 -0.09 -5.21 -10.00
N TRP A 25 0.36 -4.30 -9.13
CA TRP A 25 0.87 -4.63 -7.81
C TRP A 25 0.18 -3.84 -6.71
N LEU A 26 0.06 -4.46 -5.53
CA LEU A 26 -0.32 -3.80 -4.30
C LEU A 26 0.90 -3.72 -3.38
N ILE A 27 1.20 -2.52 -2.91
CA ILE A 27 2.38 -2.26 -2.07
C ILE A 27 1.94 -1.99 -0.64
N VAL A 28 2.48 -2.78 0.28
CA VAL A 28 2.28 -2.63 1.72
C VAL A 28 3.40 -1.77 2.29
N HIS A 29 3.03 -0.71 2.98
CA HIS A 29 3.93 0.22 3.67
C HIS A 29 3.66 0.22 5.18
N GLY A 30 4.64 0.71 5.93
CA GLY A 30 4.52 1.06 7.34
C GLY A 30 4.96 2.51 7.54
N THR A 31 4.19 3.27 8.31
CA THR A 31 4.31 4.74 8.37
C THR A 31 5.56 5.23 9.11
N ALA A 32 6.20 4.39 9.92
CA ALA A 32 7.39 4.70 10.70
C ALA A 32 7.34 6.02 11.50
N GLY A 33 6.46 6.12 12.50
CA GLY A 33 6.41 7.30 13.40
C GLY A 33 5.07 8.01 13.50
N PHE A 34 3.95 7.33 13.20
CA PHE A 34 2.61 7.93 13.26
C PHE A 34 1.70 7.20 14.23
N GLU A 35 0.75 7.95 14.80
CA GLU A 35 -0.18 7.46 15.82
C GLU A 35 -1.58 7.12 15.29
N SER A 36 -2.00 7.69 14.15
CA SER A 36 -3.32 7.44 13.56
C SER A 36 -3.34 7.63 12.04
N ALA A 37 -4.36 7.05 11.38
CA ALA A 37 -4.52 7.20 9.92
C ALA A 37 -4.83 8.65 9.55
N GLN A 38 -5.61 9.35 10.38
CA GLN A 38 -5.95 10.75 10.18
C GLN A 38 -4.72 11.65 10.29
N ALA A 39 -3.80 11.37 11.23
CA ALA A 39 -2.54 12.11 11.33
C ALA A 39 -1.70 11.98 10.05
N VAL A 40 -1.65 10.79 9.44
CA VAL A 40 -1.02 10.58 8.13
C VAL A 40 -1.76 11.33 7.03
N GLY A 41 -3.10 11.31 7.03
CA GLY A 41 -3.91 12.08 6.08
C GLY A 41 -3.67 13.60 6.15
N VAL A 42 -3.48 14.15 7.35
CA VAL A 42 -3.08 15.56 7.56
C VAL A 42 -1.65 15.79 7.04
N PHE A 43 -0.72 14.89 7.34
CA PHE A 43 0.66 14.98 6.87
C PHE A 43 0.78 14.97 5.34
N PHE A 44 -0.04 14.17 4.65
CA PHE A 44 -0.14 14.16 3.19
C PHE A 44 -0.72 15.46 2.59
N GLN A 45 -1.21 16.41 3.39
CA GLN A 45 -1.55 17.77 2.94
C GLN A 45 -0.34 18.71 2.92
N THR A 46 0.70 18.41 3.71
CA THR A 46 1.80 19.34 3.98
C THR A 46 3.12 18.91 3.37
N MET A 47 3.17 17.71 2.76
CA MET A 47 4.37 17.09 2.22
C MET A 47 4.11 16.59 0.81
N GLU A 48 5.14 16.48 -0.03
CA GLU A 48 5.03 15.99 -1.42
C GLU A 48 5.01 14.45 -1.50
N VAL A 49 4.12 13.82 -0.74
CA VAL A 49 3.98 12.36 -0.65
C VAL A 49 2.53 11.99 -0.33
N ALA A 50 2.07 10.87 -0.88
CA ALA A 50 0.80 10.25 -0.49
C ALA A 50 0.74 8.78 -0.91
N THR A 51 -0.05 7.99 -0.20
CA THR A 51 -0.52 6.67 -0.63
C THR A 51 -2.04 6.70 -0.85
N HIS A 52 -2.58 5.64 -1.45
CA HIS A 52 -4.03 5.55 -1.68
C HIS A 52 -4.79 5.44 -0.36
N TYR A 53 -4.29 4.60 0.55
CA TYR A 53 -4.93 4.30 1.82
C TYR A 53 -3.95 4.35 2.99
N THR A 54 -4.48 4.68 4.16
CA THR A 54 -3.80 4.47 5.45
C THR A 54 -4.75 3.73 6.40
N ILE A 55 -4.24 2.71 7.10
CA ILE A 55 -4.98 1.96 8.10
C ILE A 55 -4.43 2.25 9.49
N GLY A 56 -5.27 2.82 10.34
CA GLY A 56 -4.98 3.10 11.74
C GLY A 56 -4.83 1.84 12.56
N ARG A 57 -4.14 1.94 13.71
CA ARG A 57 -4.05 0.83 14.69
C ARG A 57 -5.41 0.46 15.29
N ASP A 58 -6.38 1.36 15.20
CA ASP A 58 -7.78 1.21 15.59
C ASP A 58 -8.68 0.64 14.46
N GLY A 59 -8.13 0.40 13.27
CA GLY A 59 -8.87 -0.09 12.11
C GLY A 59 -9.52 0.99 11.26
N VAL A 60 -9.38 2.28 11.60
CA VAL A 60 -9.87 3.37 10.75
C VAL A 60 -9.10 3.36 9.43
N ILE A 61 -9.84 3.43 8.32
CA ILE A 61 -9.27 3.59 6.98
C ILE A 61 -9.39 5.06 6.59
N VAL A 62 -8.29 5.69 6.24
CA VAL A 62 -8.27 6.97 5.50
C VAL A 62 -7.95 6.68 4.05
N GLN A 63 -8.74 7.20 3.12
CA GLN A 63 -8.42 7.22 1.70
C GLN A 63 -7.99 8.63 1.30
N SER A 64 -6.78 8.74 0.73
CA SER A 64 -6.19 10.04 0.35
C SER A 64 -6.05 10.24 -1.14
N VAL A 65 -6.00 9.18 -1.94
CA VAL A 65 -5.93 9.27 -3.41
C VAL A 65 -6.94 8.28 -4.01
N ARG A 66 -7.60 8.67 -5.09
CA ARG A 66 -8.48 7.76 -5.83
C ARG A 66 -7.62 6.70 -6.52
N GLU A 67 -8.13 5.48 -6.63
CA GLU A 67 -7.35 4.40 -7.23
C GLU A 67 -7.19 4.52 -8.76
N SER A 68 -8.08 5.30 -9.38
CA SER A 68 -7.95 5.74 -10.78
C SER A 68 -6.70 6.59 -11.01
N ASP A 69 -6.15 7.17 -9.95
CA ASP A 69 -4.97 8.03 -9.97
C ASP A 69 -3.75 7.30 -9.36
N ALA A 70 -2.55 7.80 -9.66
CA ALA A 70 -1.30 7.26 -9.13
C ALA A 70 -0.76 8.12 -7.98
N ALA A 71 -0.88 7.62 -6.74
CA ALA A 71 -0.36 8.28 -5.55
C ALA A 71 1.18 8.32 -5.55
N TRP A 72 1.78 9.40 -5.02
CA TRP A 72 3.24 9.56 -4.94
C TRP A 72 3.87 8.78 -3.77
N GLY A 73 3.55 7.48 -3.65
CA GLY A 73 3.84 6.69 -2.45
C GLY A 73 5.14 5.89 -2.50
N ASN A 74 5.58 5.53 -3.70
CA ASN A 74 6.66 4.55 -3.86
C ASN A 74 8.03 5.16 -4.18
N GLY A 75 8.09 6.43 -4.59
CA GLY A 75 9.32 7.02 -5.10
C GLY A 75 9.80 6.31 -6.37
N GLY A 76 11.09 5.97 -6.42
CA GLY A 76 11.75 5.32 -7.55
C GLY A 76 12.23 3.90 -7.24
N VAL A 77 12.86 3.29 -8.23
CA VAL A 77 13.40 1.93 -8.16
C VAL A 77 14.91 1.98 -7.92
N THR A 78 15.46 1.20 -6.98
CA THR A 78 16.90 1.24 -6.60
C THR A 78 17.63 -0.06 -6.86
N GLU A 79 18.96 -0.04 -6.79
CA GLU A 79 19.78 -1.23 -7.08
C GLU A 79 19.39 -2.41 -6.18
N GLY A 80 19.37 -3.62 -6.75
CA GLY A 80 18.94 -4.83 -6.05
C GLY A 80 17.42 -5.03 -6.01
N HIS A 81 16.63 -4.16 -6.65
CA HIS A 81 15.18 -4.34 -6.78
C HIS A 81 14.82 -5.67 -7.43
N ASP A 82 13.62 -6.18 -7.11
CA ASP A 82 13.07 -7.37 -7.77
C ASP A 82 12.98 -7.17 -9.30
N PRO A 83 13.25 -8.20 -10.12
CA PRO A 83 13.56 -8.05 -11.55
C PRO A 83 12.39 -7.56 -12.42
N TRP A 84 11.17 -7.51 -11.87
CA TRP A 84 9.98 -7.04 -12.59
C TRP A 84 9.76 -5.53 -12.50
N TRP A 85 10.51 -4.82 -11.66
CA TRP A 85 10.49 -3.35 -11.66
C TRP A 85 11.35 -2.82 -12.80
N SER A 86 10.80 -1.88 -13.58
CA SER A 86 11.57 -1.12 -14.56
C SER A 86 11.96 0.23 -13.98
N ARG A 87 13.20 0.67 -14.26
CA ARG A 87 13.65 2.03 -13.93
C ARG A 87 13.11 3.09 -14.89
N ASP A 88 12.68 2.67 -16.08
CA ASP A 88 12.18 3.56 -17.13
C ASP A 88 10.69 3.90 -16.95
N LEU A 89 10.01 3.20 -16.04
CA LEU A 89 8.59 3.41 -15.76
C LEU A 89 8.38 3.73 -14.28
N ASN A 90 7.68 4.83 -14.01
CA ASN A 90 7.34 5.23 -12.65
C ASN A 90 6.45 4.16 -11.98
N PRO A 91 6.91 3.52 -10.88
CA PRO A 91 6.18 2.40 -10.26
C PRO A 91 4.82 2.82 -9.69
N ASN A 92 4.61 4.10 -9.38
CA ASN A 92 3.33 4.62 -8.90
C ASN A 92 2.20 4.40 -9.94
N LEU A 93 2.53 4.41 -11.24
CA LEU A 93 1.55 4.19 -12.32
C LEU A 93 1.01 2.74 -12.35
N LEU A 94 1.70 1.81 -11.69
CA LEU A 94 1.39 0.37 -11.71
C LEU A 94 0.91 -0.16 -10.34
N THR A 95 0.83 0.70 -9.33
CA THR A 95 0.66 0.27 -7.94
C THR A 95 -0.52 0.92 -7.24
N ILE A 96 -1.13 0.19 -6.31
CA ILE A 96 -1.96 0.74 -5.23
C ILE A 96 -1.18 0.56 -3.92
N SER A 97 -1.01 1.64 -3.16
CA SER A 97 -0.22 1.64 -1.92
C SER A 97 -1.09 1.80 -0.68
N ILE A 98 -0.79 1.02 0.35
CA ILE A 98 -1.45 1.07 1.66
C ILE A 98 -0.40 1.31 2.75
N GLU A 99 -0.55 2.40 3.50
CA GLU A 99 0.19 2.64 4.73
C GLU A 99 -0.46 1.94 5.93
N HIS A 100 0.35 1.30 6.76
CA HIS A 100 -0.08 0.77 8.05
C HIS A 100 0.56 1.62 9.15
N VAL A 101 -0.29 2.24 9.98
CA VAL A 101 0.17 3.07 11.09
C VAL A 101 1.03 2.25 12.05
N LYS A 102 2.28 2.68 12.17
CA LYS A 102 3.33 2.15 13.05
C LYS A 102 3.96 3.31 13.84
N PRO A 103 3.87 3.32 15.19
CA PRO A 103 4.40 4.40 16.02
C PRO A 103 5.93 4.49 16.07
N SER A 104 6.62 3.35 15.94
CA SER A 104 8.07 3.29 15.99
C SER A 104 8.69 3.73 14.66
N ARG A 105 9.69 4.62 14.73
CA ARG A 105 10.34 5.22 13.55
C ARG A 105 11.18 4.23 12.73
N ASP A 106 11.43 3.05 13.25
CA ASP A 106 12.18 1.97 12.61
C ASP A 106 11.25 0.92 11.96
N ASN A 107 9.94 1.15 11.93
CA ASN A 107 8.93 0.21 11.41
C ASN A 107 8.87 -1.15 12.13
N SER A 108 9.42 -1.27 13.34
CA SER A 108 9.52 -2.53 14.08
C SER A 108 8.18 -3.02 14.68
N ASP A 109 7.15 -2.17 14.76
CA ASP A 109 5.90 -2.55 15.41
C ASP A 109 5.14 -3.64 14.64
N ASP A 110 4.54 -4.59 15.36
CA ASP A 110 3.52 -5.46 14.80
C ASP A 110 2.19 -4.70 14.59
N LEU A 111 1.39 -5.20 13.65
CA LEU A 111 0.02 -4.73 13.47
C LEU A 111 -0.86 -5.16 14.65
N THR A 112 -1.82 -4.31 15.03
CA THR A 112 -2.90 -4.75 15.92
C THR A 112 -3.79 -5.77 15.21
N GLU A 113 -4.54 -6.56 15.98
CA GLU A 113 -5.47 -7.54 15.41
C GLU A 113 -6.49 -6.90 14.47
N ILE A 114 -7.06 -5.75 14.86
CA ILE A 114 -8.05 -5.04 14.04
C ILE A 114 -7.41 -4.45 12.78
N GLN A 115 -6.22 -3.84 12.88
CA GLN A 115 -5.49 -3.30 11.74
C GLN A 115 -5.14 -4.40 10.73
N ARG A 116 -4.73 -5.58 11.21
CA ARG A 116 -4.50 -6.78 10.39
C ARG A 116 -5.77 -7.23 9.67
N ALA A 117 -6.89 -7.38 10.39
CA ALA A 117 -8.15 -7.83 9.82
C ALA A 117 -8.65 -6.87 8.72
N ILE A 118 -8.59 -5.56 8.99
CA ILE A 118 -8.96 -4.51 8.03
C ILE A 118 -8.03 -4.50 6.82
N SER A 119 -6.71 -4.65 7.05
CA SER A 119 -5.71 -4.78 5.98
C SER A 119 -6.06 -5.90 5.01
N PHE A 120 -6.36 -7.08 5.53
CA PHE A 120 -6.65 -8.25 4.70
C PHE A 120 -7.93 -8.07 3.88
N GLN A 121 -8.98 -7.50 4.48
CA GLN A 121 -10.23 -7.19 3.79
C GLN A 121 -10.03 -6.13 2.71
N LEU A 122 -9.28 -5.07 3.00
CA LEU A 122 -8.99 -4.00 2.05
C LEU A 122 -8.15 -4.52 0.88
N ILE A 123 -7.07 -5.26 1.14
CA ILE A 123 -6.23 -5.88 0.10
C ILE A 123 -7.05 -6.78 -0.80
N LYS A 124 -7.90 -7.67 -0.24
CA LYS A 124 -8.79 -8.53 -1.03
C LYS A 124 -9.65 -7.71 -1.99
N ARG A 125 -10.30 -6.67 -1.49
CA ARG A 125 -11.21 -5.80 -2.27
C ARG A 125 -10.47 -5.03 -3.36
N ILE A 126 -9.31 -4.45 -3.05
CA ILE A 126 -8.46 -3.78 -4.04
C ILE A 126 -8.06 -4.75 -5.14
N CYS A 127 -7.54 -5.92 -4.76
CA CYS A 127 -7.11 -6.92 -5.72
C CYS A 127 -8.27 -7.42 -6.59
N THR A 128 -9.47 -7.62 -6.04
CA THR A 128 -10.65 -8.01 -6.82
C THR A 128 -11.06 -6.94 -7.82
N ARG A 129 -11.12 -5.67 -7.39
CA ARG A 129 -11.54 -4.55 -8.26
C ARG A 129 -10.57 -4.30 -9.42
N HIS A 130 -9.27 -4.48 -9.20
CA HIS A 130 -8.22 -4.23 -10.20
C HIS A 130 -7.65 -5.48 -10.86
N ALA A 131 -8.21 -6.66 -10.56
CA ALA A 131 -7.70 -7.95 -11.00
C ALA A 131 -6.20 -8.20 -10.67
N ILE A 132 -5.70 -7.59 -9.59
CA ILE A 132 -4.33 -7.85 -9.10
C ILE A 132 -4.28 -9.28 -8.54
N PRO A 133 -3.28 -10.11 -8.91
CA PRO A 133 -3.15 -11.46 -8.38
C PRO A 133 -3.11 -11.48 -6.83
N GLN A 134 -4.06 -12.19 -6.21
CA GLN A 134 -4.08 -12.39 -4.75
C GLN A 134 -3.07 -13.46 -4.32
N ARG A 135 -1.78 -13.18 -4.53
CA ARG A 135 -0.61 -14.00 -4.19
C ARG A 135 0.62 -13.10 -4.01
N ARG A 136 1.75 -13.68 -3.59
CA ARG A 136 3.04 -12.97 -3.60
C ARG A 136 3.32 -12.41 -5.00
N ALA A 137 3.89 -11.22 -5.03
CA ALA A 137 4.24 -10.54 -6.27
C ALA A 137 5.27 -11.34 -7.09
N ASP A 138 5.12 -11.27 -8.40
CA ASP A 138 6.13 -11.63 -9.40
C ASP A 138 5.99 -10.69 -10.62
N ALA A 139 6.56 -11.10 -11.76
CA ALA A 139 6.51 -10.35 -13.01
C ALA A 139 5.11 -10.12 -13.57
N ASP A 140 4.12 -10.92 -13.17
CA ASP A 140 2.74 -10.80 -13.65
C ASP A 140 1.85 -9.93 -12.75
N GLY A 141 2.32 -9.60 -11.55
CA GLY A 141 1.59 -8.79 -10.58
C GLY A 141 1.60 -9.42 -9.19
N GLY A 142 0.90 -8.80 -8.25
CA GLY A 142 0.61 -9.37 -6.94
C GLY A 142 0.92 -8.44 -5.79
N ILE A 143 1.17 -9.01 -4.60
CA ILE A 143 1.27 -8.24 -3.36
C ILE A 143 2.70 -8.34 -2.81
N THR A 144 3.30 -7.19 -2.48
CA THR A 144 4.66 -7.09 -1.91
C THR A 144 4.81 -5.86 -1.02
N GLY A 145 5.98 -5.70 -0.38
CA GLY A 145 6.35 -4.52 0.39
C GLY A 145 7.16 -3.51 -0.43
N HIS A 146 7.33 -2.30 0.11
CA HIS A 146 8.13 -1.24 -0.53
C HIS A 146 9.60 -1.67 -0.75
N PHE A 147 10.14 -2.54 0.12
CA PHE A 147 11.47 -3.13 -0.01
C PHE A 147 11.75 -3.78 -1.37
N SER A 148 10.70 -4.26 -2.06
CA SER A 148 10.81 -4.97 -3.34
C SER A 148 11.36 -4.08 -4.45
N MET A 149 11.03 -2.79 -4.44
CA MET A 149 11.48 -1.83 -5.46
C MET A 149 12.58 -0.89 -4.98
N ASP A 150 12.65 -0.60 -3.68
CA ASP A 150 13.66 0.27 -3.09
C ASP A 150 14.39 -0.45 -1.94
N PRO A 151 15.15 -1.53 -2.21
CA PRO A 151 15.89 -2.24 -1.18
C PRO A 151 17.10 -1.46 -0.66
N VAL A 152 17.43 -0.28 -1.20
CA VAL A 152 18.49 0.56 -0.65
C VAL A 152 17.94 1.42 0.49
N ASN A 153 16.86 2.15 0.25
CA ASN A 153 16.36 3.14 1.22
C ASN A 153 15.12 2.66 1.97
N ARG A 154 14.48 1.57 1.54
CA ARG A 154 13.23 1.03 2.08
C ARG A 154 13.30 -0.47 2.35
N HIS A 155 14.51 -1.01 2.54
CA HIS A 155 14.78 -2.43 2.80
C HIS A 155 13.92 -3.06 3.91
N PHE A 156 13.54 -2.27 4.91
CA PHE A 156 12.72 -2.73 6.04
C PHE A 156 11.29 -2.19 6.01
N CYS A 157 10.79 -1.64 4.90
CA CYS A 157 9.38 -1.22 4.79
C CYS A 157 8.56 -2.36 4.14
N PRO A 158 7.51 -2.89 4.81
CA PRO A 158 6.75 -2.31 5.93
C PRO A 158 7.18 -2.74 7.35
N GLY A 159 8.26 -3.48 7.49
CA GLY A 159 8.70 -4.11 8.74
C GLY A 159 7.94 -5.43 8.96
N PRO A 160 7.72 -5.86 10.21
CA PRO A 160 6.89 -7.02 10.48
C PRO A 160 5.50 -6.85 9.86
N TYR A 161 5.12 -7.81 9.02
CA TYR A 161 3.80 -7.90 8.41
C TYR A 161 3.43 -9.38 8.27
N PRO A 162 2.20 -9.79 8.63
CA PRO A 162 1.81 -11.20 8.68
C PRO A 162 1.48 -11.76 7.28
N TRP A 163 2.50 -11.87 6.42
CA TRP A 163 2.36 -12.25 5.02
C TRP A 163 1.68 -13.62 4.83
N GLU A 164 2.09 -14.63 5.58
CA GLU A 164 1.51 -15.97 5.47
C GLU A 164 0.04 -16.01 5.87
N ASP A 165 -0.35 -15.23 6.88
CA ASP A 165 -1.75 -15.12 7.30
C ASP A 165 -2.59 -14.40 6.25
N LEU A 166 -2.04 -13.34 5.62
CA LEU A 166 -2.69 -12.66 4.51
C LEU A 166 -2.98 -13.64 3.37
N PHE A 167 -1.98 -14.39 2.91
CA PHE A 167 -2.18 -15.31 1.78
C PHE A 167 -3.09 -16.48 2.14
N ARG A 168 -3.07 -16.95 3.40
CA ARG A 168 -4.04 -17.94 3.88
C ARG A 168 -5.48 -17.39 3.82
N TYR A 169 -5.69 -16.17 4.29
CA TYR A 169 -6.99 -15.49 4.23
C TYR A 169 -7.49 -15.31 2.79
N LEU A 170 -6.60 -14.91 1.87
CA LEU A 170 -6.92 -14.71 0.45
C LEU A 170 -7.25 -16.04 -0.26
N ASN A 171 -6.64 -17.16 0.13
CA ASN A 171 -6.90 -18.47 -0.47
C ASN A 171 -8.21 -19.11 0.02
N GLN A 172 -8.54 -18.98 1.30
CA GLN A 172 -9.82 -19.48 1.86
C GLN A 172 -11.02 -18.79 1.21
N SER A 173 -10.84 -17.51 0.94
CA SER A 173 -11.81 -16.63 0.29
C SER A 173 -12.18 -16.97 -1.16
N ARG A 174 -11.48 -17.90 -1.82
CA ARG A 174 -11.73 -18.30 -3.22
C ARG A 174 -12.76 -19.42 -3.37
N HIS A 175 -13.22 -20.00 -2.25
CA HIS A 175 -14.10 -21.17 -2.21
C HIS A 175 -15.53 -20.86 -1.71
N THR A 176 -15.90 -19.59 -1.64
CA THR A 176 -17.24 -19.09 -1.28
C THR A 176 -17.76 -18.18 -2.38
#